data_AF-A0A932G991-F1
#
_entry.id   AF-A0A932G991-F1
#
_cell.length_a   1.000
_cell.length_b   1.000
_cell.length_c   1.000
_cell.angle_alpha   90.00
_cell.angle_beta   90.00
_cell.angle_gamma   90.00
#
_symmetry.space_group_name_H-M   'P 1'
#
loop_
_entity.id
_entity.type
_entity.pdbx_description
1 polymer ?
#
loop_
_entity_poly.entity_id
_entity_poly.type
_entity_poly.pdbx_seq_one_letter_code
_entity_poly.pdbx_strand_id
1 'polypeptide(L)'
;MNQLRAAVIGKDGRTSAIIESLHQSKRITGTVEVLSGWKFSSFQTSREEEVRLNLQRLQKRDEAPHFVVCGPEEPLAAGKDGIVNWLRREFGIPCIGPTKKLAQIESSKSFTRQLLAKHGIPGNPMFRVFSGLKGIESYLRDLGSFVVKPDGL
;
A
#
# COMPACT_ATOMS: atom_id res chain seq x y z
N MET A 1 -13.22 6.29 27.98
CA MET A 1 -12.85 6.22 26.55
C MET A 1 -12.48 4.78 26.23
N ASN A 2 -13.00 4.19 25.13
CA ASN A 2 -12.63 2.81 24.77
C ASN A 2 -11.16 2.75 24.36
N GLN A 3 -10.43 1.86 25.03
CA GLN A 3 -9.05 1.53 24.74
C GLN A 3 -8.97 0.66 23.48
N LEU A 4 -7.92 0.88 22.69
CA LEU A 4 -7.69 0.28 21.38
C LEU A 4 -6.28 -0.32 21.34
N ARG A 5 -6.18 -1.42 20.61
CA ARG A 5 -4.91 -2.05 20.20
C ARG A 5 -4.73 -1.81 18.72
N ALA A 6 -3.56 -1.34 18.32
CA ALA A 6 -3.22 -1.11 16.92
C ALA A 6 -2.08 -2.05 16.52
N ALA A 7 -2.04 -2.37 15.24
CA ALA A 7 -0.88 -3.00 14.64
C ALA A 7 -0.51 -2.30 13.33
N VAL A 8 0.70 -2.52 12.85
CA VAL A 8 1.22 -1.91 11.63
C VAL A 8 1.87 -2.94 10.71
N ILE A 9 1.93 -2.62 9.43
CA ILE A 9 2.68 -3.37 8.42
C ILE A 9 3.75 -2.44 7.85
N GLY A 10 4.99 -2.92 7.79
CA GLY A 10 6.16 -2.17 7.33
C GLY A 10 7.33 -2.25 8.31
N LYS A 11 8.48 -1.68 7.93
CA LYS A 11 9.66 -1.57 8.81
C LYS A 11 10.61 -0.41 8.50
N ASP A 12 10.13 0.59 7.76
CA ASP A 12 10.88 1.77 7.39
C ASP A 12 10.63 2.93 8.37
N GLY A 13 11.31 4.07 8.17
CA GLY A 13 11.14 5.26 9.01
C GLY A 13 9.70 5.79 9.05
N ARG A 14 8.94 5.63 7.95
CA ARG A 14 7.50 5.92 7.91
C ARG A 14 6.73 5.05 8.90
N THR A 15 7.04 3.75 8.94
CA THR A 15 6.43 2.82 9.91
C THR A 15 6.78 3.21 11.35
N SER A 16 8.04 3.57 11.62
CA SER A 16 8.45 4.05 12.95
C SER A 16 7.70 5.31 13.38
N ALA A 17 7.56 6.29 12.48
CA ALA A 17 6.82 7.53 12.76
C ALA A 17 5.32 7.28 13.00
N ILE A 18 4.72 6.32 12.28
CA ILE A 18 3.33 5.89 12.51
C ILE A 18 3.17 5.30 13.91
N ILE A 19 4.08 4.39 14.31
CA ILE A 19 4.05 3.78 15.66
C ILE A 19 4.17 4.86 16.73
N GLU A 20 5.15 5.76 16.60
CA GLU A 20 5.36 6.87 17.52
C GLU A 20 4.11 7.76 17.65
N SER A 21 3.48 8.11 16.52
CA SER A 21 2.26 8.91 16.51
C SER A 21 1.08 8.18 17.15
N LEU A 22 0.93 6.87 16.94
CA LEU A 22 -0.10 6.07 17.59
C LEU A 22 0.07 6.07 19.12
N HIS A 23 1.30 5.97 19.62
CA HIS A 23 1.60 6.00 21.06
C HIS A 23 1.30 7.34 21.73
N GLN A 24 1.18 8.45 20.97
CA GLN A 24 0.75 9.74 21.51
C GLN A 24 -0.75 9.77 21.87
N SER A 25 -1.55 8.83 21.36
CA SER A 25 -2.98 8.76 21.62
C SER A 25 -3.28 8.05 22.95
N LYS A 26 -4.02 8.72 23.84
CA LYS A 26 -4.51 8.14 25.12
C LYS A 26 -5.47 6.95 24.94
N ARG A 27 -5.90 6.65 23.71
CA ARG A 27 -6.75 5.50 23.39
C ARG A 27 -5.96 4.28 22.96
N ILE A 28 -4.67 4.40 22.65
CA ILE A 28 -3.84 3.25 22.29
C ILE A 28 -3.25 2.65 23.57
N THR A 29 -3.48 1.35 23.78
CA THR A 29 -2.95 0.61 24.92
C THR A 29 -1.96 -0.45 24.49
N GLY A 30 -0.92 -0.63 25.31
CA GLY A 30 0.11 -1.63 25.09
C GLY A 30 1.02 -1.29 23.92
N THR A 31 1.76 -2.30 23.47
CA THR A 31 2.66 -2.18 22.33
C THR A 31 1.87 -2.16 21.03
N VAL A 32 2.25 -1.28 20.10
CA VAL A 32 1.77 -1.35 18.71
C VAL A 32 2.56 -2.45 18.02
N GLU A 33 1.89 -3.54 17.65
CA GLU A 33 2.53 -4.72 17.07
C GLU A 33 2.90 -4.49 15.60
N VAL A 34 4.04 -5.00 15.16
CA VAL A 34 4.43 -5.02 13.74
C VAL A 34 4.08 -6.40 13.19
N LEU A 35 3.10 -6.48 12.30
CA LEU A 35 2.58 -7.76 11.76
C LEU A 35 3.47 -8.35 10.68
N SER A 36 4.19 -7.52 9.94
CA SER A 36 5.19 -7.94 8.97
C SER A 36 6.10 -6.76 8.67
N GLY A 37 7.39 -7.04 8.54
CA GLY A 37 8.36 -6.05 8.10
C GLY A 37 8.33 -5.80 6.59
N TRP A 38 7.23 -6.13 5.88
CA TRP A 38 7.04 -6.09 4.42
C TRP A 38 8.09 -5.25 3.67
N LYS A 39 9.11 -5.91 3.11
CA LYS A 39 10.22 -5.28 2.34
C LYS A 39 10.16 -5.80 0.92
N PHE A 40 10.44 -4.95 -0.05
CA PHE A 40 10.66 -5.34 -1.44
C PHE A 40 11.65 -6.52 -1.52
N SER A 41 11.13 -7.70 -1.82
CA SER A 41 11.91 -8.93 -2.04
C SER A 41 11.19 -9.81 -3.06
N SER A 42 11.99 -10.38 -3.96
CA SER A 42 11.58 -11.30 -5.02
C SER A 42 11.26 -12.72 -4.54
N PHE A 43 11.30 -12.99 -3.22
CA PHE A 43 11.16 -14.34 -2.67
C PHE A 43 9.86 -14.52 -1.86
N GLN A 44 9.10 -15.52 -2.29
CA GLN A 44 7.66 -15.74 -2.13
C GLN A 44 7.25 -16.57 -0.89
N THR A 45 7.87 -16.42 0.29
CA THR A 45 7.01 -16.69 1.46
C THR A 45 5.94 -15.60 1.38
N SER A 46 4.68 -15.98 1.11
CA SER A 46 3.63 -14.99 0.92
C SER A 46 3.61 -14.12 2.16
N ARG A 47 3.92 -12.83 2.04
CA ARG A 47 4.05 -11.94 3.20
C ARG A 47 2.71 -11.82 3.95
N GLU A 48 1.61 -12.14 3.27
CA GLU A 48 0.29 -12.40 3.87
C GLU A 48 0.32 -13.55 4.90
N GLU A 49 1.12 -14.59 4.70
CA GLU A 49 1.29 -15.69 5.67
C GLU A 49 2.02 -15.21 6.93
N GLU A 50 3.04 -14.36 6.82
CA GLU A 50 3.69 -13.75 8.00
C GLU A 50 2.67 -12.92 8.81
N VAL A 51 1.89 -12.08 8.12
CA VAL A 51 0.81 -11.30 8.74
C VAL A 51 -0.21 -12.23 9.39
N ARG A 52 -0.62 -13.32 8.72
CA ARG A 52 -1.57 -14.32 9.23
C ARG A 52 -1.04 -14.98 10.51
N LEU A 53 0.18 -15.47 10.49
CA LEU A 53 0.78 -16.16 11.65
C LEU A 53 0.89 -15.21 12.86
N ASN A 54 1.29 -13.96 12.63
CA ASN A 54 1.36 -12.96 13.70
C ASN A 54 -0.03 -12.60 14.25
N LEU A 55 -1.04 -12.43 13.39
CA LEU A 55 -2.42 -12.20 13.85
C LEU A 55 -2.96 -13.39 14.64
N GLN A 56 -2.75 -14.62 14.17
CA GLN A 56 -3.16 -15.84 14.89
C GLN A 56 -2.47 -15.95 16.26
N ARG A 57 -1.19 -15.58 16.35
CA ARG A 57 -0.45 -15.53 17.63
C ARG A 57 -1.07 -14.53 18.61
N LEU A 58 -1.46 -13.34 18.12
CA LEU A 58 -2.12 -12.30 18.93
C LEU A 58 -3.54 -12.72 19.36
N GLN A 59 -4.31 -13.32 18.45
CA GLN A 59 -5.66 -13.84 18.76
C GLN A 59 -5.63 -14.90 19.86
N LYS A 60 -4.66 -15.82 19.83
CA LYS A 60 -4.48 -16.84 20.89
C LYS A 60 -4.19 -16.24 22.27
N ARG A 61 -3.75 -14.99 22.34
CA ARG A 61 -3.45 -14.25 23.56
C ARG A 61 -4.52 -13.22 23.94
N ASP A 62 -5.65 -13.17 23.21
CA ASP A 62 -6.66 -12.12 23.32
C ASP A 62 -6.11 -10.69 23.10
N GLU A 63 -5.05 -10.60 22.30
CA GLU A 63 -4.30 -9.38 21.99
C GLU A 63 -4.55 -8.91 20.55
N ALA A 64 -5.58 -9.43 19.88
CA ALA A 64 -5.88 -9.06 18.50
C ALA A 64 -6.03 -7.52 18.34
N PRO A 65 -5.42 -6.93 17.29
CA PRO A 65 -5.53 -5.51 17.05
C PRO A 65 -6.95 -5.16 16.58
N HIS A 66 -7.42 -4.00 17.01
CA HIS A 66 -8.71 -3.46 16.58
C HIS A 66 -8.64 -2.86 15.17
N PHE A 67 -7.45 -2.44 14.75
CA PHE A 67 -7.18 -1.97 13.40
C PHE A 67 -5.70 -2.14 13.05
N VAL A 68 -5.42 -2.18 11.75
CA VAL A 68 -4.07 -2.21 11.20
C VAL A 68 -3.79 -0.93 10.42
N VAL A 69 -2.55 -0.43 10.44
CA VAL A 69 -2.09 0.63 9.52
C VAL A 69 -1.07 0.04 8.56
N CYS A 70 -1.31 0.20 7.25
CA CYS A 70 -0.35 -0.23 6.24
C CYS A 70 0.57 0.93 5.87
N GLY A 71 1.84 0.86 6.26
CA GLY A 71 2.84 1.85 5.88
C GLY A 71 3.23 1.80 4.40
N PRO A 72 3.70 0.65 3.89
CA PRO A 72 4.16 0.54 2.51
C PRO A 72 3.03 0.40 1.50
N GLU A 73 3.35 0.81 0.28
CA GLU A 73 2.46 0.82 -0.89
C GLU A 73 2.32 -0.56 -1.54
N GLU A 74 3.37 -1.37 -1.54
CA GLU A 74 3.38 -2.71 -2.15
C GLU A 74 2.28 -3.64 -1.60
N PRO A 75 2.07 -3.81 -0.28
CA PRO A 75 0.99 -4.66 0.23
C PRO A 75 -0.41 -4.21 -0.19
N LEU A 76 -0.61 -2.91 -0.44
CA LEU A 76 -1.91 -2.37 -0.86
C LEU A 76 -2.28 -2.84 -2.26
N ALA A 77 -1.28 -2.99 -3.15
CA ALA A 77 -1.47 -3.38 -4.54
C ALA A 77 -1.19 -4.88 -4.83
N ALA A 78 -0.42 -5.55 -3.98
CA ALA A 78 0.02 -6.94 -4.16
C ALA A 78 -1.08 -7.98 -3.88
N GLY A 79 -0.76 -9.25 -4.14
CA GLY A 79 -1.65 -10.38 -3.87
C GLY A 79 -2.88 -10.39 -4.76
N LYS A 80 -3.88 -11.22 -4.44
CA LYS A 80 -5.15 -11.25 -5.18
C LYS A 80 -5.98 -10.01 -4.87
N ASP A 81 -6.05 -9.65 -3.59
CA ASP A 81 -7.00 -8.65 -3.08
C ASP A 81 -6.35 -7.38 -2.51
N GLY A 82 -5.03 -7.39 -2.28
CA GLY A 82 -4.36 -6.37 -1.47
C GLY A 82 -4.67 -6.51 0.01
N ILE A 83 -3.74 -6.05 0.85
CA ILE A 83 -3.75 -6.33 2.28
C ILE A 83 -5.00 -5.80 2.98
N VAL A 84 -5.56 -4.67 2.53
CA VAL A 84 -6.74 -4.04 3.14
C VAL A 84 -7.98 -4.92 2.95
N ASN A 85 -8.21 -5.39 1.73
CA ASN A 85 -9.33 -6.26 1.42
C ASN A 85 -9.15 -7.65 2.05
N TRP A 86 -7.92 -8.16 2.03
CA TRP A 86 -7.57 -9.45 2.62
C TRP A 86 -7.79 -9.45 4.14
N LEU A 87 -7.27 -8.45 4.89
CA LEU A 87 -7.46 -8.35 6.35
C LEU A 87 -8.94 -8.30 6.73
N ARG A 88 -9.73 -7.52 5.97
CA ARG A 88 -11.16 -7.40 6.19
C ARG A 88 -11.89 -8.72 5.97
N ARG A 89 -11.56 -9.45 4.89
CA ARG A 89 -12.22 -10.72 4.56
C ARG A 89 -11.82 -11.85 5.50
N GLU A 90 -10.52 -12.00 5.77
CA GLU A 90 -9.98 -13.16 6.49
C GLU A 90 -10.07 -13.01 8.02
N PHE A 91 -9.96 -11.78 8.54
CA PHE A 91 -9.90 -11.52 9.99
C PHE A 91 -10.97 -10.57 10.50
N GLY A 92 -11.75 -9.93 9.61
CA GLY A 92 -12.70 -8.89 10.01
C GLY A 92 -12.02 -7.62 10.55
N ILE A 93 -10.71 -7.47 10.36
CA ILE A 93 -9.94 -6.36 10.92
C ILE A 93 -9.89 -5.21 9.91
N PRO A 94 -10.33 -3.99 10.27
CA PRO A 94 -10.19 -2.83 9.41
C PRO A 94 -8.71 -2.43 9.27
N CYS A 95 -8.34 -2.01 8.07
CA CYS A 95 -6.99 -1.54 7.76
C CYS A 95 -7.04 -0.12 7.21
N ILE A 96 -6.19 0.76 7.76
CA ILE A 96 -5.98 2.12 7.29
C ILE A 96 -5.04 2.03 6.08
N GLY A 97 -5.62 2.22 4.90
CA GLY A 97 -4.98 2.19 3.60
C GLY A 97 -6.04 2.05 2.49
N PRO A 98 -5.72 2.41 1.23
CA PRO A 98 -6.62 2.20 0.11
C PRO A 98 -6.83 0.69 -0.16
N THR A 99 -8.05 0.33 -0.58
CA THR A 99 -8.29 -0.99 -1.19
C THR A 99 -7.41 -1.17 -2.42
N LYS A 100 -7.13 -2.41 -2.84
CA LYS A 100 -6.29 -2.67 -4.03
C LYS A 100 -6.77 -1.95 -5.29
N LYS A 101 -8.10 -1.86 -5.46
CA LYS A 101 -8.70 -1.11 -6.58
C LYS A 101 -8.32 0.38 -6.53
N LEU A 102 -8.29 0.98 -5.34
CA LEU A 102 -7.97 2.39 -5.15
C LEU A 102 -6.45 2.64 -5.12
N ALA A 103 -5.65 1.65 -4.71
CA ALA A 103 -4.19 1.72 -4.69
C ALA A 103 -3.58 1.93 -6.08
N GLN A 104 -4.33 1.66 -7.16
CA GLN A 104 -3.91 1.91 -8.54
C GLN A 104 -3.51 3.37 -8.82
N ILE A 105 -4.01 4.33 -8.04
CA ILE A 105 -3.63 5.75 -8.15
C ILE A 105 -2.13 5.94 -7.87
N GLU A 106 -1.54 5.11 -7.01
CA GLU A 106 -0.10 5.13 -6.73
C GLU A 106 0.62 4.03 -7.52
N SER A 107 0.01 2.85 -7.64
CA SER A 107 0.68 1.67 -8.18
C SER A 107 0.71 1.57 -9.70
N SER A 108 -0.09 2.36 -10.43
CA SER A 108 -0.05 2.41 -11.90
C SER A 108 0.00 3.86 -12.36
N LYS A 109 1.16 4.23 -12.91
CA LYS A 109 1.41 5.54 -13.49
C LYS A 109 0.46 5.77 -14.67
N SER A 110 0.27 4.76 -15.51
CA SER A 110 -0.64 4.84 -16.67
C SER A 110 -2.08 5.09 -16.25
N PHE A 111 -2.58 4.35 -15.23
CA PHE A 111 -3.90 4.55 -14.66
C PHE A 111 -4.08 5.97 -14.16
N THR A 112 -3.12 6.48 -13.38
CA THR A 112 -3.17 7.83 -12.81
C THR A 112 -3.17 8.89 -13.91
N ARG A 113 -2.31 8.76 -14.92
CA ARG A 113 -2.28 9.70 -16.05
C ARG A 113 -3.60 9.72 -16.82
N GLN A 114 -4.22 8.56 -17.03
CA GLN A 114 -5.54 8.46 -17.67
C GLN A 114 -6.66 9.03 -16.81
N LEU A 115 -6.63 8.79 -15.50
CA LEU A 115 -7.63 9.31 -14.55
C LEU A 115 -7.60 10.84 -14.50
N LEU A 116 -6.40 11.43 -14.39
CA LEU A 116 -6.22 12.89 -14.40
C LEU A 116 -6.72 13.50 -15.72
N ALA A 117 -6.37 12.90 -16.87
CA ALA A 117 -6.83 13.37 -18.18
C ALA A 117 -8.36 13.28 -18.32
N LYS A 118 -8.95 12.15 -17.92
CA LYS A 118 -10.40 11.91 -17.97
C LYS A 118 -11.20 12.95 -17.19
N HIS A 119 -10.66 13.40 -16.05
CA HIS A 119 -11.34 14.35 -15.15
C HIS A 119 -10.85 15.80 -15.30
N GLY A 120 -9.98 16.09 -16.27
CA GLY A 120 -9.46 17.44 -16.48
C GLY A 120 -8.67 17.98 -15.28
N ILE A 121 -8.04 17.11 -14.49
CA ILE A 121 -7.28 17.53 -13.30
C ILE A 121 -5.96 18.18 -13.76
N PRO A 122 -5.68 19.42 -13.33
CA PRO A 122 -4.47 20.14 -13.75
C PRO A 122 -3.20 19.45 -13.24
N GLY A 123 -2.07 19.73 -13.89
CA GLY A 123 -0.76 19.16 -13.52
C GLY A 123 -0.46 17.78 -14.11
N ASN A 124 -1.30 17.28 -15.02
CA ASN A 124 -1.00 16.07 -15.77
C ASN A 124 -0.04 16.39 -16.94
N PRO A 125 1.20 15.87 -16.95
CA PRO A 125 2.11 16.09 -18.07
C PRO A 125 1.61 15.37 -19.32
N MET A 126 2.02 15.86 -20.49
CA MET A 126 1.85 15.11 -21.74
C MET A 126 2.43 13.71 -21.58
N PHE A 127 1.63 12.69 -21.89
CA PHE A 127 2.04 11.31 -21.71
C PHE A 127 1.48 10.43 -22.83
N ARG A 128 2.19 9.33 -23.09
CA ARG A 128 1.72 8.22 -23.91
C ARG A 128 2.21 6.92 -23.29
N VAL A 129 1.36 5.91 -23.33
CA VAL A 129 1.67 4.56 -22.86
C VAL A 129 2.04 3.72 -24.07
N PHE A 130 3.14 2.98 -23.96
CA PHE A 130 3.61 2.09 -25.01
C PHE A 130 3.73 0.68 -24.45
N SER A 131 3.19 -0.30 -25.18
CA SER A 131 3.38 -1.73 -24.91
C SER A 131 4.44 -2.38 -25.81
N GLY A 132 5.09 -1.59 -26.67
CA GLY A 132 6.14 -2.01 -27.59
C GLY A 132 6.78 -0.81 -28.28
N LEU A 133 7.76 -1.07 -29.15
CA LEU A 133 8.59 -0.01 -29.75
C LEU A 133 7.87 0.84 -30.81
N LYS A 134 6.74 0.34 -31.36
CA LYS A 134 6.03 0.98 -32.46
C LYS A 134 5.50 2.36 -32.04
N GLY A 135 5.87 3.39 -32.80
CA GLY A 135 5.37 4.76 -32.62
C GLY A 135 6.02 5.55 -31.49
N ILE A 136 7.07 5.02 -30.85
CA ILE A 136 7.84 5.75 -29.84
C ILE A 136 8.58 6.93 -30.49
N GLU A 137 9.34 6.68 -31.56
CA GLU A 137 10.16 7.71 -32.21
C GLU A 137 9.35 8.90 -32.74
N SER A 138 8.17 8.64 -33.32
CA SER A 138 7.29 9.72 -33.79
C SER A 138 6.78 10.57 -32.63
N TYR A 139 6.40 9.94 -31.51
CA TYR A 139 5.94 10.67 -30.34
C TYR A 139 7.05 11.48 -29.66
N LEU A 140 8.27 10.94 -29.59
CA LEU A 140 9.40 11.61 -28.95
C LEU A 140 9.90 12.82 -29.75
N ARG A 141 9.79 12.81 -31.09
CA ARG A 141 10.18 13.95 -31.94
C ARG A 141 9.45 15.25 -31.61
N ASP A 142 8.20 15.13 -31.18
CA ASP A 142 7.33 16.26 -30.84
C ASP A 142 7.48 16.70 -29.37
N LEU A 143 8.28 15.98 -28.58
CA LEU A 143 8.52 16.27 -27.18
C LEU A 143 9.87 16.97 -26.97
N GLY A 144 9.90 17.94 -26.06
CA GLY A 144 11.14 18.49 -25.52
C GLY A 144 11.80 17.50 -24.54
N SER A 145 12.19 17.95 -23.36
CA SER A 145 12.69 17.05 -22.32
C SER A 145 11.63 16.05 -21.87
N PHE A 146 11.99 14.77 -21.82
CA PHE A 146 11.07 13.69 -21.46
C PHE A 146 11.67 12.73 -20.43
N VAL A 147 10.79 11.94 -19.79
CA VAL A 147 11.16 10.85 -18.89
C VAL A 147 10.47 9.58 -19.33
N VAL A 148 11.20 8.46 -19.32
CA VAL A 148 10.65 7.13 -19.53
C VAL A 148 10.52 6.47 -18.16
N LYS A 149 9.34 5.92 -17.85
CA LYS A 149 9.08 5.22 -16.59
C LYS A 149 8.33 3.93 -16.87
N PRO A 150 8.73 2.79 -16.28
CA PRO A 150 7.90 1.59 -16.31
C PRO A 150 6.59 1.84 -15.56
N ASP A 151 5.51 1.22 -16.03
CA ASP A 151 4.22 1.22 -15.34
C ASP A 151 4.21 0.13 -14.27
N GLY A 152 3.70 0.46 -13.08
CA GLY A 152 3.85 -0.38 -11.88
C GLY A 152 4.64 0.29 -10.76
N LEU A 153 4.70 -0.40 -9.61
CA LEU A 153 5.62 -0.13 -8.49
C LEU A 153 6.96 -0.84 -8.73
#